data_AF-A0A7X7NFD2-F1
#
_entry.id   AF-A0A7X7NFD2-F1
#
_cell.length_a   1.000
_cell.length_b   1.000
_cell.length_c   1.000
_cell.angle_alpha   90.00
_cell.angle_beta   90.00
_cell.angle_gamma   90.00
#
_symmetry.space_group_name_H-M   'P 1'
#
loop_
_entity.id
_entity.type
_entity.pdbx_description
1 polymer ?
#
loop_
_entity_poly.entity_id
_entity_poly.type
_entity_poly.pdbx_seq_one_letter_code
_entity_poly.pdbx_strand_id
1 'polypeptide(L)'
;MAVPLKEKRTTTIVLVVLVGILIGSYLNSIVAMLPGGQSVVKTFFTYSIPFGIGDFVNNKPVLIDLYAIKFQFGFMIKFSLLSIIGIFISLYFFRWYR
;
A
#
# COMPACT_ATOMS: atom_id res chain seq x y z
N MET A 1 -19.32 -22.64 11.10
CA MET A 1 -19.55 -22.93 9.67
C MET A 1 -18.65 -22.05 8.83
N ALA A 2 -17.64 -22.64 8.19
CA ALA A 2 -16.79 -21.92 7.24
C ALA A 2 -17.60 -21.66 5.97
N VAL A 3 -18.01 -20.41 5.75
CA VAL A 3 -18.76 -20.02 4.57
C VAL A 3 -17.84 -20.13 3.35
N PRO A 4 -18.20 -20.90 2.32
CA PRO A 4 -17.33 -21.16 1.19
C PRO A 4 -17.10 -19.86 0.40
N LEU A 5 -15.84 -19.47 0.22
CA LEU A 5 -15.41 -18.33 -0.59
C LEU A 5 -15.53 -18.59 -2.11
N LYS A 6 -16.47 -19.44 -2.54
CA LYS A 6 -16.46 -20.01 -3.90
C LYS A 6 -16.99 -19.07 -4.98
N GLU A 7 -17.51 -17.89 -4.65
CA GLU A 7 -18.11 -17.00 -5.66
C GLU A 7 -18.22 -15.51 -5.27
N LYS A 8 -17.30 -14.98 -4.45
CA LYS A 8 -17.14 -13.52 -4.39
C LYS A 8 -16.27 -13.13 -5.59
N ARG A 9 -16.79 -12.24 -6.47
CA ARG A 9 -16.04 -11.62 -7.58
C ARG A 9 -14.63 -11.32 -7.09
N THR A 10 -13.60 -11.85 -7.74
CA THR A 10 -12.18 -11.60 -7.43
C THR A 10 -11.92 -10.10 -7.22
N THR A 11 -12.68 -9.26 -7.94
CA THR A 11 -12.82 -7.82 -7.77
C THR A 11 -13.01 -7.37 -6.32
N THR A 12 -13.89 -8.00 -5.53
CA THR A 12 -14.12 -7.62 -4.11
C THR A 12 -12.88 -7.85 -3.26
N ILE A 13 -12.15 -8.95 -3.47
CA ILE A 13 -10.91 -9.24 -2.72
C ILE A 13 -9.84 -8.21 -3.08
N VAL A 14 -9.66 -7.93 -4.37
CA VAL A 14 -8.73 -6.91 -4.85
C VAL A 14 -9.06 -5.54 -4.26
N LEU A 15 -10.35 -5.17 -4.22
CA LEU A 15 -10.79 -3.90 -3.67
C LEU A 15 -10.53 -3.79 -2.17
N VAL A 16 -10.80 -4.86 -1.41
CA VAL A 16 -10.48 -4.91 0.03
C VAL A 16 -8.99 -4.75 0.29
N VAL A 17 -8.14 -5.40 -0.51
CA VAL A 17 -6.69 -5.28 -0.38
C VAL A 17 -6.25 -3.84 -0.70
N LEU A 18 -6.75 -3.24 -1.78
CA LEU A 18 -6.44 -1.86 -2.14
C LEU A 18 -6.85 -0.87 -1.06
N VAL A 19 -8.09 -0.96 -0.56
CA VAL A 19 -8.57 -0.10 0.53
C VAL A 19 -7.75 -0.30 1.80
N GLY A 20 -7.39 -1.55 2.11
CA GLY A 20 -6.53 -1.87 3.24
C GLY A 20 -5.15 -1.22 3.17
N ILE A 21 -4.51 -1.28 2.00
CA ILE A 21 -3.21 -0.64 1.77
C ILE A 21 -3.32 0.87 1.96
N LEU A 22 -4.39 1.50 1.44
CA LEU A 22 -4.64 2.93 1.59
C LEU A 22 -4.84 3.34 3.06
N ILE A 23 -5.67 2.59 3.80
CA ILE A 23 -5.90 2.82 5.24
C ILE A 23 -4.58 2.71 6.00
N GLY A 24 -3.83 1.65 5.78
CA GLY A 24 -2.55 1.46 6.46
C GLY A 24 -1.48 2.48 6.08
N SER A 25 -1.49 2.98 4.84
CA SER A 25 -0.63 4.10 4.42
C SER A 25 -0.99 5.40 5.15
N TYR A 26 -2.29 5.64 5.36
CA TYR A 26 -2.74 6.79 6.13
C TYR A 26 -2.33 6.68 7.61
N LEU A 27 -2.50 5.50 8.22
CA LEU A 27 -2.01 5.22 9.57
C LEU A 27 -0.49 5.40 9.68
N ASN A 28 0.27 4.99 8.66
CA ASN A 28 1.71 5.23 8.59
C ASN A 28 2.05 6.71 8.64
N SER A 29 1.33 7.53 7.88
CA SER A 29 1.54 8.98 7.87
C SER A 29 1.27 9.62 9.24
N ILE A 30 0.25 9.14 9.97
CA ILE A 30 -0.05 9.58 11.35
C ILE A 30 1.11 9.21 12.29
N VAL A 31 1.60 7.97 12.22
CA VAL A 31 2.75 7.50 13.02
C VAL A 31 4.03 8.27 12.67
N ALA A 32 4.21 8.65 11.41
CA ALA A 32 5.33 9.48 10.98
C ALA A 32 5.25 10.92 11.55
N MET A 33 4.05 11.47 11.74
CA MET A 33 3.82 12.80 12.31
C MET A 33 3.90 12.86 13.83
N LEU A 34 3.84 11.72 14.52
CA LEU A 34 3.92 11.68 15.99
C LEU A 34 5.27 12.27 16.49
N PRO A 35 5.22 13.25 17.42
CA PRO A 35 6.40 13.80 18.05
C PRO A 35 6.96 12.78 19.05
N GLY A 36 8.22 12.40 18.86
CA GLY A 36 8.86 11.35 19.65
C GLY A 36 10.08 10.77 18.94
N GLY A 37 11.08 11.60 18.63
CA GLY A 37 12.44 11.19 18.22
C GLY A 37 12.58 10.11 17.12
N GLN A 38 13.81 9.61 16.94
CA GLN A 38 14.09 8.40 16.15
C GLN A 38 13.86 7.15 17.02
N SER A 39 12.66 6.98 17.55
CA SER A 39 12.33 5.75 18.28
C SER A 39 12.34 4.56 17.30
N VAL A 40 12.96 3.45 17.71
CA VAL A 40 13.02 2.20 16.94
C VAL A 40 11.62 1.77 16.49
N VAL A 41 10.62 1.99 17.34
CA VAL A 41 9.20 1.75 17.04
C VAL A 41 8.75 2.57 15.82
N LYS A 42 9.01 3.88 15.79
CA LYS A 42 8.63 4.74 14.66
C LYS A 42 9.27 4.25 13.36
N THR A 43 10.57 3.93 13.39
CA THR A 43 11.30 3.42 12.23
C THR A 43 10.76 2.07 11.77
N PHE A 44 10.42 1.18 12.70
CA PHE A 44 9.88 -0.15 12.38
C PHE A 44 8.49 -0.07 11.75
N PHE A 45 7.59 0.76 12.31
CA PHE A 45 6.23 0.94 11.79
C PHE A 45 6.19 1.72 10.46
N THR A 46 7.14 2.65 10.25
CA THR A 46 7.25 3.46 9.03
C THR A 46 8.00 2.74 7.91
N TYR A 47 8.73 1.67 8.23
CA TYR A 47 9.48 0.88 7.25
C TYR A 47 8.55 0.45 6.11
N SER A 48 8.93 0.84 4.89
CA SER A 48 8.13 0.60 3.69
C SER A 48 8.98 -0.03 2.60
N ILE A 49 8.44 -1.08 2.00
CA ILE A 49 9.04 -1.79 0.89
C ILE A 49 8.39 -1.24 -0.38
N PRO A 50 9.12 -0.44 -1.18
CA PRO A 50 8.64 0.02 -2.48
C PRO A 50 8.62 -1.13 -3.49
N PHE A 51 7.44 -1.42 -4.03
CA PHE A 51 7.21 -2.42 -5.08
C PHE A 51 6.50 -1.75 -6.26
N GLY A 52 7.00 -1.92 -7.47
CA GLY A 52 6.45 -1.19 -8.61
C GLY A 52 6.93 -1.67 -9.97
N ILE A 53 6.25 -1.18 -11.00
CA ILE A 53 6.61 -1.32 -12.40
C ILE A 53 7.35 -0.03 -12.78
N GLY A 54 8.65 -0.15 -13.02
CA GLY A 54 9.59 0.95 -13.27
C GLY A 54 11.02 0.42 -13.43
N ASP A 55 12.02 1.29 -13.44
CA ASP A 55 13.42 0.90 -13.37
C ASP A 55 13.67 0.12 -12.06
N PHE A 56 13.82 -1.21 -12.17
CA PHE A 56 14.04 -2.11 -11.04
C PHE A 56 15.36 -1.85 -10.31
N VAL A 57 16.33 -1.19 -10.96
CA VAL A 57 17.64 -0.89 -10.38
C VAL A 57 17.58 0.32 -9.46
N ASN A 58 16.85 1.38 -9.86
CA ASN A 58 16.78 2.63 -9.10
C ASN A 58 15.43 2.91 -8.45
N ASN A 59 14.44 2.04 -8.67
CA ASN A 59 13.06 2.23 -8.24
C ASN A 59 12.47 3.55 -8.76
N LYS A 60 12.87 3.93 -9.98
CA LYS A 60 12.46 5.16 -10.66
C LYS A 60 11.46 4.84 -11.76
N PRO A 61 10.57 5.76 -12.10
CA PRO A 61 9.74 5.61 -13.29
C PRO A 61 10.64 5.58 -14.52
N VAL A 62 10.21 4.84 -15.55
CA VAL A 62 10.88 4.81 -16.85
C VAL A 62 10.71 6.18 -17.49
N LEU A 63 11.83 6.84 -17.74
CA LEU A 63 11.90 8.16 -18.33
C LEU A 63 12.26 8.03 -19.80
N ILE A 64 11.39 8.54 -20.67
CA ILE A 64 11.65 8.66 -22.11
C ILE A 64 11.78 10.15 -22.40
N ASP A 65 13.01 10.60 -22.67
CA ASP A 65 13.34 12.01 -22.91
C ASP A 65 13.57 12.24 -24.41
N LEU A 66 12.68 12.99 -25.07
CA LEU A 66 12.79 13.39 -26.49
C LEU A 66 13.30 14.83 -26.63
N TYR A 67 13.98 15.39 -25.62
CA TYR A 67 14.50 16.76 -25.55
C TYR A 67 13.42 17.84 -25.40
N ALA A 68 12.42 17.89 -26.30
CA ALA A 68 11.30 18.82 -26.24
C ALA A 68 10.12 18.30 -25.39
N ILE A 69 9.97 16.97 -25.30
CA ILE A 69 8.85 16.31 -24.61
C ILE A 69 9.42 15.19 -23.74
N LYS A 70 8.99 15.12 -22.48
CA LYS A 70 9.41 14.11 -21.51
C LYS A 70 8.21 13.26 -21.09
N PHE A 71 8.34 11.94 -21.24
CA PHE A 71 7.35 10.99 -20.75
C PHE A 71 7.91 10.22 -19.56
N GLN A 72 7.12 10.12 -18.50
CA GLN A 72 7.47 9.41 -17.28
C GLN A 72 6.40 8.36 -16.99
N PHE A 73 6.74 7.08 -17.16
CA PHE A 73 5.86 5.96 -16.89
C PHE A 73 6.39 5.15 -15.71
N GLY A 74 5.62 5.08 -14.64
CA GLY A 74 5.94 4.19 -13.52
C GLY A 74 4.78 4.08 -12.56
N PHE A 75 4.64 2.91 -11.97
CA PHE A 75 3.64 2.64 -10.94
C PHE A 75 4.36 2.05 -9.73
N MET A 76 4.30 2.73 -8.59
CA MET A 76 4.95 2.29 -7.37
C MET A 76 3.95 2.27 -6.21
N ILE A 77 3.85 1.11 -5.56
CA ILE A 77 3.14 0.92 -4.31
C ILE A 77 4.18 0.71 -3.21
N LYS A 78 4.04 1.44 -2.12
CA LYS A 78 4.87 1.23 -0.92
C LYS A 78 4.06 0.44 0.09
N PHE A 79 4.54 -0.76 0.44
CA PHE A 79 3.94 -1.58 1.48
C PHE A 79 4.66 -1.39 2.80
N SER A 80 3.95 -0.96 3.84
CA SER A 80 4.48 -0.96 5.21
C SER A 80 3.78 -1.99 6.09
N LEU A 81 4.31 -2.21 7.30
CA LEU A 81 3.64 -3.01 8.33
C LEU A 81 2.23 -2.50 8.63
N LEU A 82 2.05 -1.17 8.65
CA LEU A 82 0.74 -0.56 8.83
C LEU A 82 -0.22 -0.85 7.66
N SER A 83 0.28 -0.98 6.42
CA SER A 83 -0.51 -1.46 5.27
C SER A 83 -1.08 -2.86 5.49
N ILE A 84 -0.31 -3.77 6.09
CA ILE A 84 -0.78 -5.13 6.43
C ILE A 84 -1.92 -5.06 7.46
N ILE A 85 -1.73 -4.28 8.52
CA ILE A 85 -2.77 -4.04 9.54
C ILE A 85 -4.02 -3.41 8.91
N GLY A 86 -3.84 -2.44 8.00
CA GLY A 86 -4.92 -1.82 7.25
C GLY A 86 -5.73 -2.81 6.41
N ILE A 87 -5.08 -3.82 5.81
CA ILE A 87 -5.78 -4.91 5.09
C ILE A 87 -6.63 -5.74 6.05
N PHE A 88 -6.13 -6.08 7.24
CA PHE A 88 -6.94 -6.79 8.25
C PHE A 88 -8.13 -5.95 8.71
N ILE A 89 -7.94 -4.64 8.92
CA ILE A 89 -9.02 -3.71 9.26
C ILE A 89 -10.05 -3.64 8.12
N SER A 90 -9.59 -3.49 6.87
CA SER A 90 -10.46 -3.44 5.70
C SER A 90 -11.25 -4.73 5.51
N LEU A 91 -10.64 -5.89 5.76
CA LEU A 91 -11.32 -7.19 5.77
C LEU A 91 -12.43 -7.22 6.82
N TYR A 92 -12.17 -6.67 8.02
CA TYR A 92 -13.18 -6.60 9.07
C TYR A 92 -14.35 -5.68 8.67
N PHE A 93 -14.07 -4.48 8.16
CA PHE A 93 -15.08 -3.54 7.69
C PHE A 93 -15.93 -4.12 6.55
N PHE A 94 -15.31 -4.67 5.51
CA PHE A 94 -16.03 -5.27 4.38
C PHE A 94 -16.76 -6.57 4.74
N ARG A 95 -16.32 -7.27 5.81
CA ARG A 95 -17.06 -8.41 6.34
C ARG A 95 -18.28 -7.99 7.15
N TRP A 96 -18.25 -6.81 7.78
CA TRP A 96 -19.40 -6.27 8.51
C TRP A 96 -20.45 -5.63 7.59
N TYR A 97 -20.03 -5.09 6.44
CA TYR A 97 -20.93 -4.49 5.45
C TYR A 97 -21.58 -5.52 4.50
N ARG A 98 -21.21 -6.81 4.58
CA ARG A 98 -21.82 -7.91 3.83
C ARG A 98 -22.71 -8.73 4.73
#